data_AF-A0A1I4BTG6-F1
#
_entry.id   AF-A0A1I4BTG6-F1
#
_cell.length_a   1.000
_cell.length_b   1.000
_cell.length_c   1.000
_cell.angle_alpha   90.00
_cell.angle_beta   90.00
_cell.angle_gamma   90.00
#
_symmetry.space_group_name_H-M   'P 1'
#
loop_
_entity.id
_entity.type
_entity.pdbx_description
1 polymer ?
#
loop_
_entity_poly.entity_id
_entity_poly.type
_entity_poly.pdbx_seq_one_letter_code
_entity_poly.pdbx_strand_id
1 'polypeptide(L)'
;MIDPYSFTWEAFATLFTGLVAVAGAVVIGLRQTQILGRQVALAEMDQRIALFERRFKIYDDANLFLNHMIAFAGFPPKPIEDRFRASALEARLLFPSKVHDDLWAIYKRALQYDVLKKKMAADFARDHQYAADDTDQELIENLWLNETLINLLDVFGDELKLGESPTKASK
;
A
#
# COMPACT_ATOMS: atom_id res chain seq x y z
N MET A 1 -50.90 -60.47 -22.54
CA MET A 1 -50.98 -60.66 -21.08
C MET A 1 -49.70 -60.07 -20.52
N ILE A 2 -49.76 -58.86 -19.98
CA ILE A 2 -48.61 -58.14 -19.42
C ILE A 2 -48.44 -58.65 -18.00
N ASP A 3 -47.31 -59.28 -17.67
CA ASP A 3 -47.05 -59.78 -16.33
C ASP A 3 -46.90 -58.61 -15.35
N PRO A 4 -47.85 -58.42 -14.41
CA PRO A 4 -47.83 -57.30 -13.46
C PRO A 4 -46.78 -57.48 -12.35
N TYR A 5 -46.02 -58.58 -12.37
CA TYR A 5 -44.99 -58.94 -11.38
C TYR A 5 -43.55 -58.72 -11.87
N SER A 6 -43.36 -58.17 -13.08
CA SER A 6 -42.02 -57.84 -13.61
C SER A 6 -41.43 -56.54 -13.05
N PHE A 7 -41.91 -56.08 -11.90
CA PHE A 7 -41.16 -55.11 -11.09
C PHE A 7 -39.95 -55.86 -10.50
N THR A 8 -38.95 -56.08 -11.36
CA THR A 8 -37.78 -56.85 -11.02
C THR A 8 -37.00 -56.09 -9.97
N TRP A 9 -36.57 -56.83 -8.96
CA TRP A 9 -35.66 -56.33 -7.93
C TRP A 9 -34.43 -55.62 -8.54
N GLU A 10 -34.04 -56.03 -9.76
CA GLU A 10 -33.00 -55.41 -10.58
C GLU A 10 -33.33 -53.97 -11.02
N ALA A 11 -34.57 -53.66 -11.39
CA ALA A 11 -35.02 -52.30 -11.74
C ALA A 11 -35.02 -51.37 -10.51
N PHE A 12 -35.40 -51.92 -9.34
CA PHE A 12 -35.29 -51.21 -8.06
C PHE A 12 -33.82 -50.94 -7.70
N ALA A 13 -32.94 -51.92 -7.89
CA ALA A 13 -31.51 -51.79 -7.62
C ALA A 13 -30.84 -50.73 -8.52
N THR A 14 -31.22 -50.64 -9.80
CA THR A 14 -30.70 -49.61 -10.73
C THR A 14 -31.19 -48.21 -10.36
N LEU A 15 -32.46 -48.09 -9.95
CA LEU A 15 -33.02 -46.81 -9.51
C LEU A 15 -32.38 -46.34 -8.19
N PHE A 16 -32.17 -47.26 -7.25
CA PHE A 16 -31.51 -46.97 -5.97
C PHE A 16 -30.04 -46.58 -6.15
N THR A 17 -29.29 -47.28 -7.02
CA THR A 17 -27.90 -46.89 -7.35
C THR A 17 -27.82 -45.55 -8.05
N GLY A 18 -28.76 -45.24 -8.96
CA GLY A 18 -28.89 -43.90 -9.55
C GLY A 18 -29.14 -42.80 -8.52
N LEU A 19 -30.05 -43.04 -7.56
CA LEU A 19 -30.36 -42.11 -6.47
C LEU A 19 -29.16 -41.86 -5.54
N VAL A 20 -28.44 -42.93 -5.17
CA VAL A 20 -27.22 -42.85 -4.34
C VAL A 20 -26.11 -42.08 -5.07
N ALA A 21 -25.94 -42.28 -6.38
CA ALA A 21 -24.96 -41.56 -7.18
C ALA A 21 -25.26 -40.05 -7.24
N VAL A 22 -26.53 -39.68 -7.47
CA VAL A 22 -26.96 -38.27 -7.48
C VAL A 22 -26.80 -37.63 -6.09
N ALA A 23 -27.17 -38.33 -5.02
CA ALA A 23 -26.98 -37.85 -3.65
C ALA A 23 -25.49 -37.65 -3.32
N GLY A 24 -24.63 -38.59 -3.74
CA GLY A 24 -23.18 -38.47 -3.62
C GLY A 24 -22.62 -37.25 -4.36
N ALA A 25 -23.07 -37.01 -5.60
CA ALA A 25 -22.67 -35.85 -6.40
C ALA A 25 -23.09 -34.51 -5.76
N VAL A 26 -24.30 -34.44 -5.18
CA VAL A 26 -24.79 -33.24 -4.47
C VAL A 26 -23.95 -32.96 -3.22
N VAL A 27 -23.64 -33.98 -2.42
CA VAL A 27 -22.80 -33.82 -1.21
C VAL A 27 -21.38 -33.38 -1.57
N ILE A 28 -20.80 -33.94 -2.64
CA ILE A 28 -19.48 -33.52 -3.13
C ILE A 28 -19.52 -32.08 -3.65
N GLY A 29 -20.54 -31.69 -4.41
CA GLY A 29 -20.72 -30.32 -4.90
C GLY A 29 -20.86 -29.29 -3.77
N LEU A 30 -21.61 -29.61 -2.71
CA LEU A 30 -21.74 -28.75 -1.53
C LEU A 30 -20.41 -28.62 -0.75
N ARG A 31 -19.60 -29.67 -0.68
CA ARG A 31 -18.26 -29.58 -0.07
C ARG A 31 -17.28 -28.78 -0.94
N GLN A 32 -17.35 -28.91 -2.26
CA GLN A 32 -16.52 -28.13 -3.18
C GLN A 32 -16.83 -26.63 -3.09
N THR A 33 -18.10 -26.24 -3.00
CA THR A 33 -18.49 -24.83 -2.86
C THR A 33 -17.99 -24.21 -1.54
N GLN A 34 -17.98 -24.96 -0.43
CA GLN A 34 -17.38 -24.50 0.83
C GLN A 34 -15.85 -24.31 0.73
N ILE A 35 -15.15 -25.19 0.01
CA ILE A 35 -13.70 -25.06 -0.21
C ILE A 35 -13.40 -23.86 -1.12
N LEU A 36 -14.15 -23.69 -2.21
CA LEU A 36 -14.06 -22.52 -3.08
C LEU A 36 -14.30 -21.23 -2.30
N GLY A 37 -15.31 -21.19 -1.43
CA GLY A 37 -15.57 -20.03 -0.58
C GLY A 37 -14.39 -19.68 0.34
N ARG A 38 -13.74 -20.69 0.91
CA ARG A 38 -12.51 -20.49 1.71
C ARG A 38 -11.32 -20.03 0.86
N GLN A 39 -11.17 -20.55 -0.35
CA GLN A 39 -10.10 -20.13 -1.27
C GLN A 39 -10.29 -18.69 -1.74
N VAL A 40 -11.52 -18.26 -2.01
CA VAL A 40 -11.82 -16.86 -2.35
C VAL A 40 -11.50 -15.95 -1.17
N ALA A 41 -11.92 -16.32 0.05
CA ALA A 41 -11.60 -15.53 1.25
C ALA A 41 -10.09 -15.40 1.50
N LEU A 42 -9.32 -16.49 1.30
CA LEU A 42 -7.86 -16.46 1.39
C LEU A 42 -7.24 -15.57 0.30
N ALA A 43 -7.70 -15.70 -0.95
CA ALA A 43 -7.22 -14.87 -2.05
C ALA A 43 -7.52 -13.37 -1.81
N GLU A 44 -8.68 -13.04 -1.25
CA GLU A 44 -9.00 -11.66 -0.85
C GLU A 44 -8.08 -11.16 0.27
N MET A 45 -7.74 -11.99 1.25
CA MET A 45 -6.79 -11.65 2.32
C MET A 45 -5.38 -11.42 1.75
N ASP A 46 -4.90 -12.30 0.89
CA ASP A 46 -3.59 -12.18 0.25
C ASP A 46 -3.49 -10.90 -0.60
N GLN A 47 -4.55 -10.57 -1.33
CA GLN A 47 -4.62 -9.31 -2.09
C GLN A 47 -4.55 -8.07 -1.19
N ARG A 48 -5.24 -8.10 -0.04
CA ARG A 48 -5.20 -6.98 0.93
C ARG A 48 -3.82 -6.83 1.55
N ILE A 49 -3.17 -7.94 1.90
CA ILE A 49 -1.80 -7.94 2.43
C ILE A 49 -0.84 -7.37 1.38
N ALA A 50 -0.90 -7.85 0.13
CA ALA A 50 -0.04 -7.36 -0.94
C ALA A 50 -0.25 -5.86 -1.21
N LEU A 51 -1.48 -5.37 -1.16
CA LEU A 51 -1.77 -3.94 -1.29
C LEU A 51 -1.18 -3.14 -0.11
N PHE A 52 -1.35 -3.63 1.11
CA PHE A 52 -0.79 -3.02 2.30
C PHE A 52 0.74 -2.95 2.25
N GLU A 53 1.42 -4.05 1.88
CA GLU A 53 2.88 -4.09 1.75
C GLU A 53 3.40 -3.05 0.74
N ARG A 54 2.74 -2.92 -0.41
CA ARG A 54 3.10 -1.90 -1.40
C ARG A 54 2.91 -0.48 -0.88
N ARG A 55 1.81 -0.22 -0.18
CA ARG A 55 1.54 1.08 0.47
C ARG A 55 2.55 1.40 1.56
N PHE A 56 2.86 0.41 2.40
CA PHE A 56 3.84 0.54 3.47
C PHE A 56 5.24 0.80 2.94
N LYS A 57 5.63 0.14 1.83
CA LYS A 57 6.90 0.42 1.16
C LYS A 57 7.05 1.89 0.75
N ILE A 58 5.99 2.51 0.23
CA ILE A 58 6.03 3.93 -0.15
C ILE A 58 6.23 4.82 1.08
N TYR A 59 5.56 4.50 2.19
CA TYR A 59 5.79 5.16 3.47
C TYR A 59 7.25 5.00 3.96
N ASP A 60 7.78 3.78 3.91
CA ASP A 60 9.14 3.48 4.35
C ASP A 60 10.20 4.23 3.51
N ASP A 61 10.03 4.29 2.19
CA ASP A 61 10.91 5.05 1.31
C ASP A 61 10.85 6.57 1.59
N ALA A 62 9.67 7.11 1.90
CA ALA A 62 9.50 8.51 2.30
C ALA A 62 10.14 8.81 3.67
N ASN A 63 9.95 7.91 4.63
CA ASN A 63 10.56 7.98 5.95
C ASN A 63 12.08 7.90 5.87
N LEU A 64 12.64 7.00 5.06
CA LEU A 64 14.07 6.88 4.82
C LEU A 64 14.66 8.16 4.22
N PHE A 65 13.97 8.74 3.22
CA PHE A 65 14.39 10.00 2.59
C PHE A 65 14.46 11.15 3.59
N LEU A 66 13.40 11.38 4.37
CA LEU A 66 13.34 12.44 5.38
C LEU A 66 14.33 12.23 6.53
N ASN A 67 14.42 11.01 7.05
CA ASN A 67 15.39 10.69 8.12
C ASN A 67 16.82 10.96 7.66
N HIS A 68 17.17 10.62 6.42
CA HIS A 68 18.49 10.91 5.89
C HIS A 68 18.76 12.43 5.86
N MET A 69 17.77 13.23 5.45
CA MET A 69 17.93 14.69 5.44
C MET A 69 18.19 15.26 6.83
N ILE A 70 17.43 14.80 7.83
CA ILE A 70 17.55 15.28 9.20
C ILE A 70 18.85 14.80 9.85
N ALA A 71 19.21 13.52 9.66
CA ALA A 71 20.40 12.94 10.29
C ALA A 71 21.72 13.53 9.77
N PHE A 72 21.78 13.89 8.47
CA PHE A 72 22.99 14.37 7.82
C PHE A 72 22.96 15.86 7.48
N ALA A 73 21.88 16.56 7.83
CA ALA A 73 21.64 17.97 7.52
C ALA A 73 21.90 18.33 6.03
N GLY A 74 21.56 17.41 5.12
CA GLY A 74 21.93 17.50 3.71
C GLY A 74 21.09 16.62 2.81
N PHE A 75 21.21 16.82 1.50
CA PHE A 75 20.40 16.09 0.53
C PHE A 75 20.77 14.60 0.48
N PRO A 76 19.79 13.68 0.34
CA PRO A 76 20.08 12.26 0.33
C PRO A 76 20.91 11.83 -0.89
N PRO A 77 21.72 10.77 -0.77
CA PRO A 77 22.47 10.22 -1.89
C PRO A 77 21.50 9.69 -2.96
N LYS A 78 22.00 9.66 -4.20
CA LYS A 78 21.19 9.36 -5.39
C LYS A 78 20.32 8.09 -5.28
N PRO A 79 20.80 6.96 -4.72
CA PRO A 79 19.98 5.77 -4.57
C PRO A 79 18.75 5.96 -3.65
N ILE A 80 18.85 6.79 -2.61
CA ILE A 80 17.72 7.09 -1.71
C ILE A 80 16.76 8.06 -2.38
N GLU A 81 17.30 9.08 -3.06
CA GLU A 81 16.50 10.02 -3.85
C GLU A 81 15.67 9.31 -4.93
N ASP A 82 16.29 8.41 -5.71
CA ASP A 82 15.61 7.72 -6.79
C ASP A 82 14.54 6.75 -6.29
N ARG A 83 14.76 6.08 -5.15
CA ARG A 83 13.74 5.26 -4.47
C ARG A 83 12.53 6.11 -4.05
N PHE A 84 12.77 7.23 -3.40
CA PHE A 84 11.71 8.14 -2.98
C PHE A 84 10.90 8.65 -4.18
N ARG A 85 11.57 9.08 -5.25
CA ARG A 85 10.90 9.56 -6.47
C ARG A 85 10.07 8.46 -7.14
N ALA A 86 10.59 7.24 -7.23
CA ALA A 86 9.85 6.11 -7.78
C ALA A 86 8.59 5.81 -6.95
N SER A 87 8.72 5.76 -5.63
CA SER A 87 7.61 5.50 -4.71
C SER A 87 6.57 6.64 -4.69
N ALA A 88 7.00 7.89 -4.80
CA ALA A 88 6.08 9.02 -4.95
C ALA A 88 5.30 8.97 -6.28
N LEU A 89 5.91 8.51 -7.37
CA LEU A 89 5.18 8.28 -8.64
C LEU A 89 4.20 7.11 -8.52
N GLU A 90 4.62 6.01 -7.89
CA GLU A 90 3.76 4.84 -7.64
C GLU A 90 2.57 5.19 -6.74
N ALA A 91 2.73 6.16 -5.82
CA ALA A 91 1.66 6.60 -4.93
C ALA A 91 0.40 7.07 -5.66
N ARG A 92 0.54 7.59 -6.90
CA ARG A 92 -0.61 7.97 -7.76
C ARG A 92 -1.55 6.81 -8.08
N LEU A 93 -1.06 5.57 -8.01
CA LEU A 93 -1.82 4.36 -8.32
C LEU A 93 -2.42 3.72 -7.08
N LEU A 94 -1.79 3.92 -5.91
CA LEU A 94 -2.12 3.19 -4.68
C LEU A 94 -2.86 4.03 -3.64
N PHE A 95 -2.81 5.35 -3.78
CA PHE A 95 -3.37 6.33 -2.85
C PHE A 95 -4.22 7.40 -3.56
N PRO A 96 -5.04 8.16 -2.81
CA PRO A 96 -5.66 9.38 -3.31
C PRO A 96 -4.62 10.38 -3.86
N SER A 97 -5.01 11.22 -4.83
CA SER A 97 -4.10 12.21 -5.44
C SER A 97 -3.39 13.10 -4.43
N LYS A 98 -4.07 13.43 -3.33
CA LYS A 98 -3.50 14.23 -2.22
C LYS A 98 -2.17 13.67 -1.71
N VAL A 99 -2.06 12.35 -1.51
CA VAL A 99 -0.83 11.73 -0.97
C VAL A 99 0.34 11.93 -1.94
N HIS A 100 0.09 11.76 -3.24
CA HIS A 100 1.10 12.03 -4.26
C HIS A 100 1.53 13.50 -4.25
N ASP A 101 0.56 14.42 -4.21
CA ASP A 101 0.83 15.86 -4.21
C ASP A 101 1.66 16.28 -2.99
N ASP A 102 1.34 15.74 -1.81
CA ASP A 102 2.08 15.96 -0.57
C ASP A 102 3.51 15.41 -0.65
N LEU A 103 3.71 14.18 -1.14
CA LEU A 103 5.05 13.61 -1.35
C LEU A 103 5.88 14.45 -2.34
N TRP A 104 5.24 15.03 -3.36
CA TRP A 104 5.91 15.91 -4.31
C TRP A 104 6.22 17.29 -3.72
N ALA A 105 5.38 17.79 -2.82
CA ALA A 105 5.69 19.00 -2.04
C ALA A 105 6.92 18.77 -1.16
N ILE A 106 7.02 17.61 -0.51
CA ILE A 106 8.21 17.19 0.25
C ILE A 106 9.46 17.19 -0.62
N TYR A 107 9.40 16.56 -1.80
CA TYR A 107 10.53 16.52 -2.71
C TYR A 107 11.00 17.92 -3.13
N LYS A 108 10.06 18.79 -3.53
CA LYS A 108 10.39 20.16 -3.98
C LYS A 108 11.04 20.97 -2.88
N ARG A 109 10.52 20.87 -1.66
CA ARG A 109 11.05 21.60 -0.51
C ARG A 109 12.43 21.09 -0.09
N ALA A 110 12.65 19.78 -0.18
CA ALA A 110 13.96 19.18 -0.01
C ALA A 110 15.00 19.69 -1.03
N LEU A 111 14.60 19.88 -2.29
CA LEU A 111 15.46 20.49 -3.31
C LEU A 111 15.77 21.97 -2.99
N GLN A 112 14.79 22.73 -2.49
CA GLN A 112 15.01 24.12 -2.06
C GLN A 112 16.03 24.19 -0.93
N TYR A 113 15.90 23.29 0.06
CA TYR A 113 16.87 23.17 1.14
C TYR A 113 18.29 22.83 0.64
N ASP A 114 18.43 21.90 -0.30
CA ASP A 114 19.74 21.57 -0.90
C ASP A 114 20.37 22.77 -1.64
N VAL A 115 19.57 23.50 -2.40
CA VAL A 115 20.03 24.72 -3.09
C VAL A 115 20.48 25.77 -2.09
N LEU A 116 19.74 25.97 -0.99
CA LEU A 116 20.11 26.88 0.10
C LEU A 116 21.45 26.47 0.73
N LYS A 117 21.63 25.19 1.10
CA LYS A 117 22.87 24.69 1.69
C LYS A 117 24.08 24.89 0.76
N LYS A 118 23.89 24.63 -0.54
CA LYS A 118 24.94 24.86 -1.55
C LYS A 118 25.29 26.34 -1.70
N LYS A 119 24.29 27.23 -1.68
CA LYS A 119 24.49 28.68 -1.70
C LYS A 119 25.29 29.13 -0.46
N MET A 120 24.87 28.73 0.74
CA MET A 120 25.55 29.06 1.99
C MET A 120 27.00 28.58 2.00
N ALA A 121 27.26 27.37 1.51
CA ALA A 121 28.62 26.83 1.40
C ALA A 121 29.48 27.65 0.41
N ALA A 122 28.91 28.07 -0.71
CA ALA A 122 29.59 28.90 -1.70
C ALA A 122 29.89 30.31 -1.18
N ASP A 123 28.92 30.94 -0.50
CA ASP A 123 29.08 32.27 0.09
C ASP A 123 30.12 32.26 1.22
N PHE A 124 30.10 31.24 2.09
CA PHE A 124 31.13 31.08 3.12
C PHE A 124 32.52 30.83 2.53
N ALA A 125 32.62 30.03 1.45
CA ALA A 125 33.89 29.81 0.77
C ALA A 125 34.44 31.09 0.11
N ARG A 126 33.56 32.00 -0.34
CA ARG A 126 33.92 33.26 -0.99
C ARG A 126 34.26 34.37 0.01
N ASP A 127 33.40 34.56 1.01
CA ASP A 127 33.40 35.75 1.87
C ASP A 127 33.76 35.44 3.34
N HIS A 128 33.96 34.17 3.70
CA HIS A 128 34.16 33.70 5.09
C HIS A 128 33.03 34.06 6.07
N GLN A 129 31.85 34.36 5.53
CA GLN A 129 30.65 34.70 6.30
C GLN A 129 29.40 34.17 5.58
N TYR A 130 28.37 33.84 6.34
CA TYR A 130 27.04 33.53 5.80
C TYR A 130 26.25 34.83 5.63
N ALA A 131 25.33 34.86 4.66
CA ALA A 131 24.37 35.95 4.57
C ALA A 131 23.42 35.90 5.78
N ALA A 132 23.06 37.06 6.34
CA ALA A 132 22.26 37.15 7.56
C ALA A 132 20.91 36.41 7.47
N ASP A 133 20.26 36.45 6.31
CA ASP A 133 18.95 35.82 6.11
C ASP A 133 19.04 34.30 5.86
N ASP A 134 20.21 33.78 5.47
CA ASP A 134 20.35 32.38 5.05
C ASP A 134 20.31 31.43 6.26
N THR A 135 20.83 31.84 7.42
CA THR A 135 20.76 31.02 8.65
C THR A 135 19.34 30.87 9.17
N ASP A 136 18.54 31.94 9.06
CA ASP A 136 17.14 31.91 9.48
C ASP A 136 16.31 31.05 8.51
N GLN A 137 16.57 31.15 7.20
CA GLN A 137 15.95 30.27 6.21
C GLN A 137 16.33 28.80 6.42
N GLU A 138 17.60 28.51 6.75
CA GLU A 138 18.05 27.14 7.03
C GLU A 138 17.31 26.56 8.23
N LEU A 139 17.12 27.37 9.29
CA LEU A 139 16.38 26.94 10.48
C LEU A 139 14.91 26.66 10.14
N ILE A 140 14.25 27.54 9.37
CA ILE A 140 12.85 27.36 8.95
C ILE A 140 12.66 26.05 8.17
N GLU A 141 13.54 25.78 7.21
CA GLU A 141 13.46 24.56 6.40
C GLU A 141 13.77 23.30 7.21
N ASN A 142 14.73 23.35 8.13
CA ASN A 142 15.02 22.22 9.03
C ASN A 142 13.85 21.93 9.98
N LEU A 143 13.21 22.96 10.56
CA LEU A 143 12.03 22.78 11.40
C LEU A 143 10.88 22.15 10.61
N TRP A 144 10.64 22.65 9.39
CA TRP A 144 9.61 22.11 8.53
C TRP A 144 9.86 20.63 8.16
N LEU A 145 11.10 20.26 7.82
CA LEU A 145 11.47 18.87 7.52
C LEU A 145 11.26 17.96 8.74
N ASN A 146 11.62 18.43 9.93
CA ASN A 146 11.44 17.68 11.18
C ASN A 146 9.94 17.49 11.51
N GLU A 147 9.15 18.56 11.44
CA GLU A 147 7.70 18.49 11.62
C GLU A 147 7.05 17.55 10.58
N THR A 148 7.51 17.59 9.34
CA THR A 148 7.04 16.71 8.27
C THR A 148 7.37 15.25 8.56
N LEU A 149 8.57 14.94 9.10
CA LEU A 149 8.92 13.58 9.50
C LEU A 149 8.01 13.09 10.64
N ILE A 150 7.79 13.91 11.66
CA ILE A 150 6.94 13.58 12.81
C ILE A 150 5.50 13.30 12.35
N ASN A 151 4.98 14.13 11.44
CA ASN A 151 3.61 14.03 10.92
C ASN A 151 3.53 13.23 9.61
N LEU A 152 4.56 12.46 9.25
CA LEU A 152 4.59 11.75 7.97
C LEU A 152 3.44 10.76 7.86
N LEU A 153 3.06 10.12 8.96
CA LEU A 153 1.93 9.19 8.98
C LEU A 153 0.61 9.87 8.58
N ASP A 154 0.41 11.14 8.94
CA ASP A 154 -0.79 11.90 8.61
C ASP A 154 -0.89 12.21 7.09
N VAL A 155 0.25 12.25 6.39
CA VAL A 155 0.28 12.37 4.92
C VAL A 155 -0.38 11.16 4.25
N PHE A 156 -0.19 9.98 4.81
CA PHE A 156 -0.76 8.73 4.29
C PHE A 156 -2.17 8.47 4.83
N GLY A 157 -2.53 9.06 5.97
CA GLY A 157 -3.85 9.01 6.57
C GLY A 157 -4.32 7.59 6.90
N ASP A 158 -5.60 7.32 6.69
CA ASP A 158 -6.23 6.03 7.04
C ASP A 158 -5.84 4.89 6.08
N GLU A 159 -5.17 5.18 4.96
CA GLU A 159 -4.83 4.20 3.92
C GLU A 159 -3.78 3.17 4.37
N LEU A 160 -3.06 3.45 5.47
CA LEU A 160 -2.13 2.53 6.15
C LEU A 160 -2.77 1.79 7.34
N LYS A 161 -4.05 1.99 7.63
CA LYS A 161 -4.74 1.24 8.70
C LYS A 161 -5.23 -0.10 8.14
N LEU A 162 -4.81 -1.21 8.75
CA LEU A 162 -5.27 -2.56 8.40
C LEU A 162 -6.72 -2.86 8.86
N GLY A 163 -7.35 -1.96 9.60
CA GLY A 163 -8.46 -2.29 10.51
C GLY A 163 -9.87 -1.94 10.05
N GLU A 164 -10.07 -1.02 9.11
CA GLU A 164 -11.42 -0.56 8.77
C GLU A 164 -11.82 -1.10 7.39
N SER A 165 -12.72 -2.09 7.42
CA SER A 165 -13.47 -2.45 6.21
C SER A 165 -14.09 -1.17 5.64
N PRO A 166 -14.00 -0.92 4.32
CA PRO A 166 -14.43 0.33 3.72
C PRO A 166 -15.84 0.63 4.19
N THR A 167 -15.97 1.63 5.06
CA THR A 167 -17.26 2.14 5.50
C THR A 167 -17.96 2.56 4.22
N LYS A 168 -19.00 1.82 3.82
CA LYS A 168 -19.71 2.05 2.56
C LYS A 168 -19.96 3.55 2.46
N ALA A 169 -19.30 4.22 1.52
CA ALA A 169 -19.46 5.63 1.29
C ALA A 169 -20.96 5.88 1.08
N SER A 170 -21.60 6.53 2.07
CA SER A 170 -22.97 7.00 1.95
C SER A 170 -22.97 7.98 0.78
N LYS A 171 -23.59 7.57 -0.33
CA LYS A 171 -23.94 8.49 -1.41
C LYS A 171 -24.99 9.48 -0.93
#